data_AF-A0A5J6SRI3-F1
#
_entry.id   AF-A0A5J6SRI3-F1
#
_cell.length_a   1.000
_cell.length_b   1.000
_cell.length_c   1.000
_cell.angle_alpha   90.00
_cell.angle_beta   90.00
_cell.angle_gamma   90.00
#
_symmetry.space_group_name_H-M   'P 1'
#
loop_
_entity.id
_entity.type
_entity.pdbx_description
1 polymer ?
#
loop_
_entity_poly.entity_id
_entity_poly.type
_entity_poly.pdbx_seq_one_letter_code
_entity_poly.pdbx_strand_id
1 'polypeptide(L)' 'MTTKNDFQGILAKPGQRALAGVGIENFEQLSKFTKAEIMELHGIGKTGFKLLLQKKGCHSNRKINRNG' A
#
# COMPACT_ATOMS: atom_id res chain seq x y z
N MET A 1 -20.15 -2.45 8.46
CA MET A 1 -19.35 -3.27 7.53
C MET A 1 -18.00 -2.59 7.38
N THR A 2 -16.95 -3.07 8.04
CA THR A 2 -15.65 -2.38 8.07
C THR A 2 -14.86 -2.67 6.80
N THR A 3 -14.77 -1.70 5.89
CA THR A 3 -13.88 -1.70 4.74
C THR A 3 -12.43 -1.67 5.22
N LYS A 4 -11.85 -2.86 5.38
CA LYS A 4 -10.46 -3.03 5.80
C LYS A 4 -9.56 -2.71 4.59
N ASN A 5 -9.06 -1.48 4.55
CA ASN A 5 -8.07 -1.07 3.56
C ASN A 5 -6.76 -1.84 3.85
N ASP A 6 -6.36 -2.75 2.97
CA ASP A 6 -5.17 -3.58 3.16
C ASP A 6 -3.88 -2.75 3.27
N PHE A 7 -3.91 -1.52 2.79
CA PHE A 7 -2.80 -0.57 2.82
C PHE A 7 -2.64 0.15 4.17
N GLN A 8 -3.62 0.02 5.07
CA GLN A 8 -3.64 0.68 6.36
C GLN A 8 -2.55 0.09 7.26
N GLY A 9 -1.47 0.83 7.48
CA GLY A 9 -0.28 0.37 8.21
C GLY A 9 0.89 -0.10 7.32
N ILE A 10 0.68 -0.18 6.00
CA ILE A 10 1.75 -0.43 5.01
C ILE A 10 2.23 0.89 4.40
N LEU A 11 1.29 1.72 3.97
CA LEU A 11 1.57 3.01 3.33
C LEU A 11 1.34 4.16 4.30
N ALA A 12 2.10 5.23 4.12
CA ALA A 12 1.86 6.50 4.79
C ALA A 12 0.53 7.13 4.30
N LYS A 13 -0.05 8.04 5.09
CA LYS A 13 -1.28 8.79 4.77
C LYS A 13 -1.38 9.31 3.31
N PRO A 14 -0.32 9.89 2.69
CA PRO A 14 -0.39 10.34 1.31
C PRO A 14 -0.52 9.19 0.29
N GLY A 15 0.15 8.06 0.52
CA GLY A 15 0.04 6.89 -0.37
C GLY A 15 -1.33 6.22 -0.29
N GLN A 16 -1.92 6.16 0.90
CA GLN A 16 -3.29 5.68 1.08
C GLN A 16 -4.30 6.57 0.35
N ARG A 17 -4.15 7.90 0.46
CA ARG A 17 -4.99 8.87 -0.26
C ARG A 17 -4.85 8.75 -1.78
N ALA A 18 -3.63 8.54 -2.27
CA ALA A 18 -3.39 8.40 -3.70
C ALA A 18 -4.06 7.14 -4.27
N LEU A 19 -3.97 6.00 -3.57
CA LEU A 19 -4.67 4.77 -3.95
C LEU A 19 -6.19 4.93 -3.87
N ALA A 20 -6.72 5.47 -2.78
CA ALA A 20 -8.14 5.73 -2.63
C ALA A 20 -8.67 6.69 -3.71
N GLY A 21 -7.86 7.67 -4.11
CA GLY A 21 -8.19 8.61 -5.20
C GLY A 21 -8.35 7.94 -6.57
N VAL A 22 -7.67 6.82 -6.81
CA VAL A 22 -7.84 5.99 -8.02
C VAL A 22 -8.71 4.75 -7.79
N GLY A 23 -9.36 4.65 -6.62
CA GLY A 23 -10.25 3.56 -6.28
C GLY A 23 -9.56 2.24 -5.96
N ILE A 24 -8.28 2.25 -5.56
CA ILE A 24 -7.55 1.06 -5.11
C ILE A 24 -7.62 0.97 -3.58
N GLU A 25 -8.35 0.00 -3.06
CA GLU A 25 -8.52 -0.17 -1.59
C GLU A 25 -7.96 -1.51 -1.07
N ASN A 26 -7.65 -2.44 -1.98
CA ASN A 26 -7.17 -3.78 -1.66
C ASN A 26 -6.16 -4.31 -2.69
N PHE A 27 -5.50 -5.41 -2.36
CA PHE A 27 -4.46 -6.01 -3.20
C PHE A 27 -4.99 -6.58 -4.53
N GLU A 28 -6.26 -6.99 -4.58
CA GLU A 28 -6.92 -7.45 -5.81
C GLU A 28 -6.99 -6.34 -6.84
N GLN A 29 -7.48 -5.16 -6.43
CA GLN A 29 -7.50 -4.00 -7.30
C GLN A 29 -6.09 -3.60 -7.69
N LEU A 30 -5.16 -3.51 -6.73
CA LEU A 30 -3.75 -3.21 -7.01
C LEU A 30 -3.13 -4.16 -8.06
N SER A 31 -3.55 -5.42 -8.11
CA SER A 31 -3.06 -6.39 -9.08
C SER A 31 -3.54 -6.14 -10.52
N LYS A 32 -4.62 -5.38 -10.69
CA LYS A 32 -5.14 -4.96 -12.00
C LYS A 32 -4.39 -3.73 -12.54
N PHE A 33 -3.73 -2.97 -11.66
CA PHE A 33 -2.93 -1.81 -12.05
C PHE A 33 -1.49 -2.20 -12.38
N THR A 34 -0.91 -1.48 -13.32
CA THR A 34 0.49 -1.68 -13.71
C THR A 34 1.44 -0.84 -12.85
N LYS A 35 2.73 -1.17 -12.89
CA LYS A 35 3.77 -0.40 -12.19
C LYS A 35 3.79 1.07 -12.61
N ALA A 36 3.56 1.37 -13.88
CA ALA A 36 3.55 2.74 -14.38
C ALA A 36 2.43 3.56 -13.72
N GLU A 37 1.21 3.02 -13.73
CA GLU A 37 0.04 3.64 -13.10
C GLU A 37 0.28 3.91 -11.61
N ILE A 38 0.82 2.93 -10.88
CA ILE A 38 1.12 3.09 -9.45
C ILE A 38 2.25 4.12 -9.22
N MET A 39 3.20 4.25 -10.15
CA MET A 39 4.26 5.26 -10.07
C MET A 39 3.79 6.68 -10.43
N GLU A 40 2.69 6.83 -11.18
CA GLU A 40 2.05 8.12 -11.46
C GLU A 40 1.22 8.64 -10.28
N LEU A 41 0.86 7.77 -9.33
CA LEU A 41 0.09 8.17 -8.15
C LEU A 41 0.88 9.15 -7.26
N HIS A 42 0.42 10.41 -7.28
CA HIS A 42 1.02 11.51 -6.52
C HIS A 42 0.88 11.24 -5.00
N GLY A 43 1.91 10.65 -4.41
CA GLY A 43 1.92 10.23 -3.00
C GLY A 43 2.47 8.82 -2.77
N ILE A 44 2.58 7.99 -3.81
CA ILE A 44 3.28 6.70 -3.78
C ILE A 44 4.59 6.84 -4.54
N GLY A 45 5.64 7.24 -3.82
CA GLY A 45 7.00 7.18 -4.34
C GLY A 45 7.52 5.73 -4.45
N LYS A 46 8.76 5.61 -4.94
CA LYS A 46 9.51 4.33 -5.00
C LYS A 46 9.44 3.53 -3.69
N THR A 47 9.45 4.22 -2.55
CA THR A 47 9.34 3.62 -1.21
C THR A 47 7.98 2.96 -0.99
N GLY A 48 6.89 3.62 -1.36
CA GLY A 48 5.53 3.07 -1.21
C GLY A 48 5.33 1.84 -2.09
N PHE A 49 5.79 1.91 -3.35
CA PHE A 49 5.75 0.77 -4.26
C PHE A 49 6.59 -0.42 -3.75
N LYS A 50 7.78 -0.15 -3.20
CA LYS A 50 8.63 -1.18 -2.60
C LYS A 50 7.96 -1.86 -1.42
N LEU A 51 7.26 -1.12 -0.55
CA LEU A 51 6.52 -1.67 0.58
C LEU A 51 5.35 -2.56 0.14
N LEU A 52 4.63 -2.15 -0.91
CA LEU A 52 3.55 -2.95 -1.51
C LEU A 52 4.05 -4.29 -2.06
N LEU A 53 5.14 -4.27 -2.84
CA LEU A 53 5.79 -5.47 -3.36
C LEU A 53 6.34 -6.35 -2.24
N GLN A 54 7.02 -5.74 -1.26
CA GLN A 54 7.56 -6.46 -0.11
C GLN A 54 6.44 -7.13 0.68
N LYS A 55 5.28 -6.49 0.86
CA LYS A 55 4.17 -7.09 1.59
C LYS A 55 3.44 -8.17 0.79
N LYS A 56 3.27 -8.01 -0.53
CA LYS A 56 2.74 -9.08 -1.41
C LYS A 56 3.58 -10.36 -1.31
N GLY A 57 4.90 -10.25 -1.16
CA GLY A 57 5.79 -11.41 -1.01
C GLY A 57 6.02 -11.89 0.42
N CYS A 58 5.67 -11.10 1.44
CA CYS A 58 6.07 -11.34 2.83
C CYS A 58 4.86 -11.50 3.75
N HIS A 59 4.27 -12.69 3.74
CA HIS A 59 3.44 -13.21 4.84
C HIS A 59 4.33 -13.60 6.04
N SER A 60 5.25 -12.74 6.47
CA SER A 60 6.09 -13.03 7.63
C SER A 60 6.08 -11.91 8.65
N ASN A 61 5.60 -12.29 9.83
CA ASN A 61 5.58 -11.56 11.09
C ASN A 61 6.84 -10.72 11.32
N ARG A 62 6.72 -9.39 11.22
CA ARG A 62 7.65 -8.50 11.92
C ARG A 62 6.86 -7.48 12.73
N LYS A 63 6.53 -7.91 13.97
CA LYS A 63 6.34 -6.98 15.09
C LYS A 63 7.58 -6.08 15.14
N ILE A 64 7.43 -4.82 14.77
CA ILE A 64 8.37 -3.80 15.21
C ILE A 64 7.91 -3.33 16.58
N ASN A 65 8.54 -3.89 17.62
CA ASN A 65 8.59 -3.25 18.93
C ASN A 65 9.12 -1.82 18.73
N ARG A 66 8.27 -0.82 18.97
CA ARG A 66 8.70 0.55 19.19
C ARG A 66 8.75 0.75 20.70
N ASN A 67 9.97 0.73 21.22
CA ASN A 67 10.31 1.03 22.61
C ASN A 67 9.72 2.39 23.02
N GLY A 68 9.14 2.41 24.22
CA GLY A 68 8.87 3.59 25.04
C GLY A 68 9.28 3.25 26.46
#